data_AF-A0A1F4U399-F1
#
_entry.id   AF-A0A1F4U399-F1
#
_cell.length_a   1.000
_cell.length_b   1.000
_cell.length_c   1.000
_cell.angle_alpha   90.00
_cell.angle_beta   90.00
_cell.angle_gamma   90.00
#
_symmetry.space_group_name_H-M   'P 1'
#
loop_
_entity.id
_entity.type
_entity.pdbx_description
1 polymer ?
#
loop_
_entity_poly.entity_id
_entity_poly.type
_entity_poly.pdbx_seq_one_letter_code
_entity_poly.pdbx_strand_id
1 'polypeptide(L)'
;MPIDDKWRKLIPEQIQNLPDYPGVFEFTDILQENVLFIGYAESLIQAILQIVEKKPLEYAGITFFRFKATNEYNNELKQLLDEFQQKYNKLPVINEKLKS
;
A
#
# COMPACT_ATOMS: atom_id res chain seq x y z
N MET A 1 16.07 -2.14 -2.63
CA MET A 1 15.84 -0.66 -2.63
C MET A 1 14.49 -0.39 -2.01
N PRO A 2 14.37 0.51 -1.02
CA PRO A 2 13.10 0.79 -0.35
C PRO A 2 12.04 1.31 -1.33
N ILE A 3 10.76 1.19 -0.95
CA ILE A 3 9.67 1.85 -1.66
C ILE A 3 9.94 3.36 -1.69
N ASP A 4 9.65 4.00 -2.83
CA ASP A 4 9.73 5.44 -3.07
C ASP A 4 9.39 6.24 -1.79
N ASP A 5 10.32 7.05 -1.29
CA ASP A 5 10.26 7.66 0.06
C ASP A 5 9.13 8.69 0.22
N LYS A 6 8.40 9.00 -0.86
CA LYS A 6 7.38 10.05 -0.88
C LYS A 6 5.97 9.48 -0.74
N TRP A 7 5.36 9.76 0.40
CA TRP A 7 3.91 9.60 0.59
C TRP A 7 3.12 10.53 -0.33
N ARG A 8 2.17 9.96 -1.07
CA ARG A 8 1.20 10.64 -1.93
C ARG A 8 -0.17 10.62 -1.28
N LYS A 9 -0.94 11.70 -1.41
CA LYS A 9 -2.32 11.73 -0.92
C LYS A 9 -3.17 10.73 -1.71
N LEU A 10 -4.02 9.99 -1.02
CA LEU A 10 -4.97 9.07 -1.65
C LEU A 10 -6.16 9.85 -2.24
N ILE A 11 -5.88 10.61 -3.30
CA ILE A 11 -6.84 11.45 -4.04
C ILE A 11 -6.73 11.19 -5.54
N PRO A 12 -7.82 11.34 -6.32
CA PRO A 12 -7.84 10.99 -7.75
C PRO A 12 -6.69 11.62 -8.56
N GLU A 13 -6.37 12.89 -8.31
CA GLU A 13 -5.32 13.63 -9.03
C GLU A 13 -3.92 13.00 -8.88
N GLN A 14 -3.63 12.40 -7.71
CA GLN A 14 -2.35 11.72 -7.47
C GLN A 14 -2.34 10.29 -8.01
N ILE A 15 -3.53 9.67 -8.08
CA ILE A 15 -3.73 8.30 -8.56
C ILE A 15 -3.64 8.23 -10.08
N GLN A 16 -4.17 9.22 -10.80
CA GLN A 16 -4.11 9.29 -12.26
C GLN A 16 -2.68 9.31 -12.81
N ASN A 17 -1.71 9.72 -11.99
CA ASN A 17 -0.29 9.76 -12.35
C ASN A 17 0.46 8.46 -11.97
N LEU A 18 -0.26 7.40 -11.57
CA LEU A 18 0.34 6.12 -11.27
C LEU A 18 0.66 5.34 -12.54
N PRO A 19 1.73 4.55 -12.52
CA PRO A 19 2.02 3.67 -13.64
C PRO A 19 0.96 2.56 -13.71
N ASP A 20 0.51 2.25 -14.92
CA ASP A 20 -0.17 0.99 -15.22
C ASP A 20 0.88 -0.12 -15.34
N TYR A 21 1.44 -0.49 -14.18
CA TYR A 21 2.56 -1.42 -14.06
C TYR A 21 2.46 -2.21 -12.75
N PRO A 22 3.00 -3.46 -12.72
CA PRO A 22 3.03 -4.24 -11.49
C PRO A 22 3.85 -3.57 -10.39
N GLY A 23 3.49 -3.81 -9.14
CA GLY A 23 4.22 -3.24 -8.03
C GLY A 23 3.67 -3.58 -6.66
N VAL A 24 4.37 -3.06 -5.66
CA VAL A 24 3.95 -3.07 -4.26
C VAL A 24 3.53 -1.67 -3.84
N PHE A 25 2.61 -1.58 -2.89
CA PHE A 25 2.16 -0.31 -2.34
C PHE A 25 1.88 -0.44 -0.86
N GLU A 26 1.98 0.70 -0.18
CA GLU A 26 1.67 0.81 1.23
C GLU A 26 0.65 1.92 1.43
N PHE A 27 -0.19 1.75 2.44
CA PHE A 27 -1.13 2.77 2.90
C PHE A 27 -0.84 3.17 4.33
N THR A 28 -1.03 4.45 4.63
CA THR A 28 -0.86 5.00 5.97
C THR A 28 -1.99 5.96 6.34
N ASP A 29 -2.10 6.21 7.64
CA ASP A 29 -2.99 7.20 8.22
C ASP A 29 -2.63 8.66 7.84
N ILE A 30 -3.39 9.61 8.37
CA ILE A 30 -3.20 11.05 8.13
C ILE A 30 -1.88 11.61 8.69
N LEU A 31 -1.28 10.95 9.69
CA LEU A 31 -0.03 11.38 10.31
C LEU A 31 1.19 10.80 9.59
N GLN A 32 0.99 9.82 8.70
CA GLN A 32 2.06 9.08 8.01
C GLN A 32 2.97 8.28 8.97
N GLU A 33 2.48 7.98 10.17
CA GLU A 33 3.25 7.30 11.22
C GLU A 33 2.99 5.79 11.24
N ASN A 34 1.81 5.37 10.78
CA ASN A 34 1.37 3.98 10.87
C ASN A 34 1.02 3.42 9.49
N VAL A 35 1.87 2.52 8.97
CA VAL A 35 1.52 1.71 7.81
C VAL A 35 0.36 0.78 8.22
N LEU A 36 -0.79 1.01 7.59
CA LEU A 36 -2.05 0.30 7.87
C LEU A 36 -2.21 -0.93 6.98
N PHE A 37 -1.64 -0.89 5.78
CA PHE A 37 -1.70 -1.95 4.79
C PHE A 37 -0.45 -1.96 3.91
N ILE A 38 0.00 -3.17 3.56
CA ILE A 38 1.03 -3.42 2.54
C ILE A 38 0.43 -4.41 1.54
N GLY A 39 0.40 -4.04 0.27
CA GLY A 39 -0.20 -4.82 -0.79
C GLY A 39 0.65 -4.85 -2.06
N TYR A 40 0.17 -5.62 -3.03
CA TYR A 40 0.73 -5.68 -4.37
C TYR A 40 -0.39 -5.64 -5.40
N ALA A 41 -0.03 -5.29 -6.63
CA ALA A 41 -0.93 -5.31 -7.76
C ALA A 41 -0.16 -5.58 -9.05
N GLU A 42 -0.83 -6.19 -10.02
CA GLU A 42 -0.35 -6.28 -11.41
C GLU A 42 -0.50 -4.94 -12.16
N SER A 43 -1.39 -4.08 -11.66
CA SER A 43 -1.54 -2.70 -12.10
C SER A 43 -1.78 -1.81 -10.88
N LEU A 44 -0.75 -1.02 -10.54
CA LEU A 44 -0.79 -0.10 -9.41
C LEU A 44 -1.93 0.92 -9.54
N ILE A 45 -2.11 1.50 -10.73
CA ILE A 45 -3.19 2.46 -10.97
C ILE A 45 -4.56 1.82 -10.76
N GLN A 46 -4.81 0.63 -11.33
CA GLN A 46 -6.11 -0.04 -11.24
C GLN A 46 -6.43 -0.44 -9.79
N ALA A 47 -5.47 -1.00 -9.07
CA ALA A 47 -5.69 -1.43 -7.70
C ALA A 47 -6.01 -0.26 -6.76
N ILE A 48 -5.21 0.81 -6.84
CA ILE A 48 -5.40 1.98 -5.96
C ILE A 48 -6.68 2.73 -6.33
N LEU A 49 -7.01 2.86 -7.62
CA LEU A 49 -8.26 3.46 -8.08
C LEU A 49 -9.47 2.68 -7.54
N GLN A 50 -9.47 1.35 -7.65
CA GLN A 50 -10.58 0.53 -7.15
C GLN A 50 -10.82 0.70 -5.65
N ILE A 51 -9.76 0.86 -4.86
CA ILE A 51 -9.88 1.08 -3.41
C ILE A 51 -10.51 2.45 -3.12
N VAL A 52 -10.14 3.49 -3.88
CA VAL A 52 -10.73 4.83 -3.73
C VAL A 52 -12.17 4.90 -4.21
N GLU A 53 -12.51 4.19 -5.28
CA GLU A 53 -13.87 4.17 -5.83
C GLU A 53 -14.83 3.35 -4.97
N LYS A 54 -14.41 2.15 -4.54
CA LYS A 54 -15.26 1.25 -3.74
C LYS A 54 -15.34 1.69 -2.27
N LYS A 55 -14.36 2.44 -1.77
CA LYS A 55 -14.23 2.86 -0.35
C LYS A 55 -14.57 1.74 0.65
N PRO A 56 -13.94 0.56 0.53
CA PRO A 56 -14.16 -0.53 1.47
C PRO A 56 -13.92 -0.08 2.92
N LEU A 57 -14.75 -0.57 3.83
CA LEU A 57 -14.71 -0.18 5.25
C LEU A 57 -13.38 -0.55 5.91
N GLU A 58 -12.72 -1.62 5.46
CA GLU A 58 -11.40 -2.01 5.98
C GLU A 58 -10.33 -0.94 5.75
N TYR A 59 -10.51 -0.10 4.72
CA TYR A 59 -9.56 0.94 4.32
C TYR A 59 -9.96 2.31 4.88
N ALA A 60 -10.96 2.37 5.77
CA ALA A 60 -11.32 3.58 6.48
C ALA A 60 -10.13 4.10 7.30
N GLY A 61 -9.78 5.37 7.12
CA GLY A 61 -8.66 6.02 7.80
C GLY A 61 -7.36 6.08 6.99
N ILE A 62 -7.27 5.39 5.85
CA ILE A 62 -6.15 5.57 4.92
C ILE A 62 -6.23 6.95 4.28
N THR A 63 -5.13 7.69 4.35
CA THR A 63 -5.04 9.06 3.81
C THR A 63 -3.91 9.19 2.79
N PHE A 64 -2.83 8.43 2.95
CA PHE A 64 -1.69 8.48 2.06
C PHE A 64 -1.29 7.09 1.60
N PHE A 65 -0.61 7.07 0.47
CA PHE A 65 -0.05 5.87 -0.12
C PHE A 65 1.33 6.12 -0.71
N ARG A 66 2.15 5.09 -0.77
CA ARG A 66 3.39 5.07 -1.55
C ARG A 66 3.50 3.74 -2.28
N PHE A 67 4.31 3.69 -3.32
CA PHE A 67 4.41 2.49 -4.15
C PHE A 67 5.79 2.34 -4.76
N LYS A 68 6.08 1.12 -5.18
CA LYS A 68 7.25 0.77 -5.97
C LYS A 68 6.81 -0.11 -7.12
N ALA A 69 7.01 0.39 -8.34
CA ALA A 69 6.82 -0.36 -9.56
C ALA A 69 7.92 -1.44 -9.67
N THR A 70 7.52 -2.70 -9.78
CA THR A 70 8.42 -3.85 -9.90
C THR A 70 7.70 -5.08 -10.41
N ASN A 71 8.38 -5.91 -11.22
CA ASN A 71 7.87 -7.23 -11.63
C ASN A 71 8.10 -8.30 -10.55
N GLU A 72 8.93 -8.02 -9.54
CA GLU A 72 9.22 -8.92 -8.43
C GLU A 72 8.32 -8.65 -7.22
N TYR A 73 7.10 -8.16 -7.46
CA TYR A 73 6.18 -7.68 -6.42
C TYR A 73 5.89 -8.74 -5.34
N ASN A 74 5.92 -10.03 -5.65
CA ASN A 74 5.77 -11.10 -4.66
C ASN A 74 6.94 -11.15 -3.66
N ASN A 75 8.17 -11.05 -4.16
CA ASN A 75 9.37 -11.05 -3.32
C ASN A 75 9.44 -9.77 -2.49
N GLU A 76 9.15 -8.63 -3.13
CA GLU A 76 9.15 -7.31 -2.50
C GLU A 76 8.08 -7.22 -1.42
N LEU A 77 6.86 -7.70 -1.68
CA LEU A 77 5.79 -7.75 -0.68
C LEU A 77 6.23 -8.55 0.56
N LYS A 78 6.81 -9.73 0.33
CA LYS A 78 7.28 -10.59 1.41
C LYS A 78 8.34 -9.88 2.25
N GLN A 79 9.32 -9.24 1.60
CA GLN A 79 10.35 -8.47 2.29
C GLN A 79 9.75 -7.35 3.14
N LEU A 80 8.81 -6.57 2.59
CA LEU A 80 8.17 -5.47 3.31
C LEU A 80 7.35 -5.94 4.51
N LEU A 81 6.61 -7.04 4.37
CA LEU A 81 5.87 -7.63 5.48
C LEU A 81 6.81 -8.19 6.56
N ASP A 82 7.90 -8.86 6.15
CA ASP A 82 8.91 -9.40 7.07
C ASP A 82 9.62 -8.26 7.83
N GLU A 83 10.01 -7.18 7.14
CA GLU A 83 10.61 -5.98 7.75
C GLU A 83 9.65 -5.30 8.74
N PHE A 84 8.38 -5.14 8.34
CA PHE A 84 7.36 -4.56 9.22
C PHE A 84 7.16 -5.43 10.47
N GLN A 85 7.07 -6.75 10.29
CA GLN A 85 6.90 -7.70 11.38
C GLN A 85 8.11 -7.73 12.32
N GLN A 86 9.34 -7.65 11.79
CA GLN A 86 10.54 -7.55 12.63
C GLN A 86 10.58 -6.26 13.46
N LYS A 87 10.13 -5.15 12.88
CA LYS A 87 10.16 -3.84 13.55
C LYS A 87 9.05 -3.67 14.60
N TYR A 88 7.85 -4.16 14.33
CA TYR A 88 6.67 -3.92 15.15
C TYR A 88 6.11 -5.17 15.83
N ASN A 89 6.68 -6.34 15.58
CA ASN A 89 6.24 -7.65 16.07
C ASN A 89 4.77 -7.97 15.77
N LYS A 90 4.24 -7.44 14.67
CA LYS A 90 2.87 -7.63 14.19
C LYS A 90 2.78 -7.34 12.69
N LEU A 91 1.66 -7.70 12.06
CA LEU A 91 1.37 -7.28 10.69
C LEU A 91 0.62 -5.93 10.68
N PRO A 92 0.55 -5.24 9.54
CA PRO A 92 -0.32 -4.08 9.40
C PRO A 92 -1.78 -4.46 9.68
N VAL A 93 -2.53 -3.57 10.33
CA VAL A 93 -3.87 -3.87 10.87
C VAL A 93 -4.84 -4.37 9.79
N ILE A 94 -4.76 -3.84 8.57
CA ILE A 94 -5.63 -4.28 7.47
C ILE A 94 -5.17 -5.64 6.94
N ASN A 95 -3.86 -5.89 6.84
CA ASN A 95 -3.33 -7.21 6.47
C ASN A 95 -3.73 -8.30 7.47
N GLU A 96 -3.78 -7.99 8.77
CA GLU A 96 -4.27 -8.92 9.80
C GLU A 96 -5.74 -9.27 9.58
N LYS A 97 -6.59 -8.25 9.36
CA LYS A 97 -8.03 -8.43 9.15
C LYS A 97 -8.37 -9.26 7.92
N LEU A 98 -7.62 -9.09 6.82
CA LEU A 98 -7.86 -9.82 5.58
C LEU A 98 -7.37 -11.28 5.62
N LYS A 99 -6.58 -11.65 6.63
CA LYS A 99 -6.08 -13.02 6.84
C LYS A 99 -7.01 -13.86 7.72
N SER A 100 -7.88 -13.22 8.50
CA SER A 100 -8.92 -13.84 9.33
C SER A 100 -10.19 -14.12 8.54
#